data_AF-A0A3E0R266-F1
#
_entry.id   AF-A0A3E0R266-F1
#
_cell.length_a   1.000
_cell.length_b   1.000
_cell.length_c   1.000
_cell.angle_alpha   90.00
_cell.angle_beta   90.00
_cell.angle_gamma   90.00
#
_symmetry.space_group_name_H-M   'P 1'
#
loop_
_entity.id
_entity.type
_entity.pdbx_description
1 polymer ?
#
loop_
_entity_poly.entity_id
_entity_poly.type
_entity_poly.pdbx_seq_one_letter_code
_entity_poly.pdbx_strand_id
1 'polypeptide(L)'
;MFERDEKGLVKGLEYKYDEQGLIDWRAMLDDKWLYPNPSSVEKGICKRNTPVSELKDKDLCIMLGGLKELAQWRGFTSVQYAVVSASPEYVAMTCQIGWVKNFETNDISEKEKSFSYRDPILFSSVADAHLGNTRSFAKNFLAAIAENRAFSRAVRNFLRINIVSDIELGEVKDQETYTEEQSTIEIDKIQVLKKLMEQKGVSFEDIKEKLGKAGYKEAANLESVEQISPVWLIEVIKKLKKKQ
;
A
#
# COMPACT_ATOMS: atom_id res chain seq x y z
N MET A 1 -13.12 27.20 2.91
CA MET A 1 -13.68 26.25 3.90
C MET A 1 -15.12 25.99 3.51
N PHE A 2 -15.60 24.74 3.53
CA PHE A 2 -16.99 24.45 3.18
C PHE A 2 -17.96 25.02 4.21
N GLU A 3 -19.17 25.37 3.76
CA GLU A 3 -20.26 25.72 4.66
C GLU A 3 -20.71 24.48 5.43
N ARG A 4 -21.02 24.66 6.72
CA ARG A 4 -21.41 23.57 7.63
C ARG A 4 -22.77 23.81 8.27
N ASP A 5 -23.47 22.73 8.59
CA ASP A 5 -24.74 22.75 9.29
C ASP A 5 -24.56 22.84 10.83
N GLU A 6 -25.67 22.81 11.55
CA GLU A 6 -25.70 22.88 13.02
C GLU A 6 -25.00 21.68 13.69
N LYS A 7 -24.91 20.55 13.00
CA LYS A 7 -24.20 19.34 13.46
C LYS A 7 -22.71 19.36 13.15
N GLY A 8 -22.24 20.36 12.40
CA GLY A 8 -20.84 20.50 11.99
C GLY A 8 -20.47 19.68 10.77
N LEU A 9 -21.46 19.29 9.98
CA LEU A 9 -21.31 18.52 8.76
C LEU A 9 -21.33 19.45 7.54
N VAL A 10 -20.64 19.07 6.46
CA VAL A 10 -20.58 19.86 5.23
C VAL A 10 -21.96 19.91 4.57
N LYS A 11 -22.48 21.12 4.31
CA LYS A 11 -23.76 21.27 3.61
C LYS A 11 -23.65 20.74 2.18
N GLY A 12 -24.67 19.98 1.75
CA GLY A 12 -24.75 19.40 0.40
C GLY A 12 -24.01 18.08 0.22
N LEU A 13 -23.31 17.56 1.24
CA LEU A 13 -22.78 16.20 1.24
C LEU A 13 -23.79 15.25 1.88
N GLU A 14 -24.03 14.10 1.24
CA GLU A 14 -24.95 13.09 1.77
C GLU A 14 -24.23 12.17 2.75
N TYR A 15 -24.40 12.41 4.05
CA TYR A 15 -23.79 11.60 5.11
C TYR A 15 -24.54 10.28 5.34
N LYS A 16 -23.80 9.17 5.41
CA LYS A 16 -24.28 7.84 5.82
C LYS A 16 -23.93 7.60 7.28
N TYR A 17 -24.79 6.88 7.98
CA TYR A 17 -24.67 6.63 9.41
C TYR A 17 -24.77 5.14 9.73
N ASP A 18 -24.03 4.70 10.73
CA ASP A 18 -24.11 3.34 11.26
C ASP A 18 -25.33 3.15 12.18
N GLU A 19 -25.50 1.92 12.71
CA GLU A 19 -26.58 1.58 13.62
C GLU A 19 -26.53 2.36 14.95
N GLN A 20 -25.37 2.94 15.29
CA GLN A 20 -25.15 3.75 16.48
C GLN A 20 -25.38 5.25 16.20
N GLY A 21 -25.69 5.63 14.96
CA GLY A 21 -25.88 7.02 14.55
C GLY A 21 -24.59 7.81 14.38
N LEU A 22 -23.43 7.15 14.33
CA LEU A 22 -22.14 7.76 13.99
C LEU A 22 -21.94 7.75 12.47
N ILE A 23 -21.01 8.55 11.96
CA ILE A 23 -20.74 8.62 10.52
C ILE A 23 -20.07 7.31 10.08
N ASP A 24 -20.70 6.62 9.12
CA ASP A 24 -20.13 5.41 8.51
C ASP A 24 -19.13 5.80 7.43
N TRP A 25 -17.84 5.88 7.79
CA TRP A 25 -16.77 6.23 6.85
C TRP A 25 -16.72 5.28 5.64
N ARG A 26 -17.09 4.00 5.81
CA ARG A 26 -17.02 2.99 4.75
C ARG A 26 -18.12 3.20 3.74
N ALA A 27 -19.34 3.45 4.20
CA ALA A 27 -20.47 3.78 3.33
C ALA A 27 -20.33 5.16 2.66
N MET A 28 -19.53 6.06 3.24
CA MET A 28 -19.22 7.37 2.67
C MET A 28 -18.15 7.32 1.58
N LEU A 29 -17.22 6.36 1.65
CA LEU A 29 -16.04 6.33 0.79
C LEU A 29 -16.33 5.60 -0.53
N ASP A 30 -15.87 6.18 -1.63
CA ASP A 30 -15.91 5.52 -2.94
C ASP A 30 -15.03 4.25 -2.94
N ASP A 31 -15.60 3.13 -3.39
CA ASP A 31 -14.95 1.83 -3.52
C ASP A 31 -13.63 1.88 -4.28
N LYS A 32 -13.42 2.86 -5.17
CA LYS A 32 -12.13 3.04 -5.89
C LYS A 32 -10.93 3.26 -4.95
N TRP A 33 -11.18 3.71 -3.72
CA TRP A 33 -10.14 3.94 -2.72
C TRP A 33 -9.86 2.72 -1.85
N LEU A 34 -10.61 1.64 -2.05
CA LEU A 34 -10.51 0.40 -1.31
C LEU A 34 -10.02 -0.70 -2.24
N TYR A 35 -9.21 -1.60 -1.69
CA TYR A 35 -8.78 -2.78 -2.43
C TYR A 35 -8.46 -3.94 -1.49
N PRO A 36 -8.38 -5.19 -2.00
CA PRO A 36 -8.06 -6.34 -1.17
C PRO A 36 -6.66 -6.19 -0.54
N ASN A 37 -6.58 -6.41 0.77
CA ASN A 37 -5.33 -6.36 1.53
C ASN A 37 -4.30 -7.31 0.88
N PRO A 38 -3.12 -6.82 0.45
CA PRO A 38 -2.08 -7.63 -0.16
C PRO A 38 -1.70 -8.88 0.65
N SER A 39 -1.67 -8.78 1.98
CA SER A 39 -1.37 -9.90 2.87
C SER A 39 -2.47 -10.96 2.89
N SER A 40 -3.74 -10.56 2.72
CA SER A 40 -4.86 -11.50 2.60
C SER A 40 -4.86 -12.20 1.25
N VAL A 41 -4.45 -11.49 0.19
CA VAL A 41 -4.26 -12.07 -1.15
C VAL A 41 -3.13 -13.10 -1.15
N GLU A 42 -1.98 -12.79 -0.54
CA GLU A 42 -0.84 -13.72 -0.43
C GLU A 42 -1.22 -15.01 0.33
N LYS A 43 -2.04 -14.89 1.36
CA LYS A 43 -2.54 -16.03 2.15
C LYS A 43 -3.66 -16.82 1.46
N GLY A 44 -4.09 -16.40 0.27
CA GLY A 44 -5.21 -17.03 -0.45
C GLY A 44 -6.57 -16.84 0.22
N ILE A 45 -6.71 -15.88 1.14
CA ILE A 45 -7.98 -15.57 1.82
C ILE A 45 -8.97 -14.92 0.84
N CYS A 46 -8.45 -14.07 -0.05
CA CYS A 46 -9.22 -13.44 -1.12
C CYS A 46 -8.37 -13.31 -2.40
N LYS A 47 -9.02 -13.01 -3.52
CA LYS A 47 -8.35 -12.72 -4.80
C LYS A 47 -8.15 -11.22 -4.98
N ARG A 48 -7.16 -10.81 -5.78
CA ARG A 48 -6.89 -9.39 -6.09
C ARG A 48 -8.07 -8.65 -6.73
N ASN A 49 -8.97 -9.37 -7.40
CA ASN A 49 -10.17 -8.84 -8.03
C ASN A 49 -11.47 -9.13 -7.24
N THR A 50 -11.35 -9.53 -5.96
CA THR A 50 -12.53 -9.70 -5.10
C THR A 50 -13.22 -8.35 -4.94
N PRO A 51 -14.53 -8.24 -5.20
CA PRO A 51 -15.28 -7.01 -4.95
C PRO A 51 -15.13 -6.55 -3.50
N VAL A 52 -14.88 -5.25 -3.28
CA VAL A 52 -14.65 -4.70 -1.93
C VAL A 52 -15.87 -4.82 -1.02
N SER A 53 -17.07 -4.85 -1.60
CA SER A 53 -18.34 -5.13 -0.91
C SER A 53 -18.38 -6.52 -0.25
N GLU A 54 -17.61 -7.49 -0.75
CA GLU A 54 -17.54 -8.85 -0.22
C GLU A 54 -16.45 -9.01 0.85
N LEU A 55 -15.58 -8.00 1.02
CA LEU A 55 -14.45 -8.06 1.93
C LEU A 55 -14.78 -7.56 3.32
N LYS A 56 -14.30 -8.30 4.31
CA LYS A 56 -14.27 -7.86 5.71
C LYS A 56 -13.18 -6.81 5.89
N ASP A 57 -13.33 -5.95 6.89
CA ASP A 57 -12.36 -4.88 7.20
C ASP A 57 -10.91 -5.38 7.31
N LYS A 58 -10.68 -6.52 7.96
CA LYS A 58 -9.33 -7.11 8.10
C LYS A 58 -8.67 -7.46 6.76
N ASP A 59 -9.47 -7.67 5.72
CA ASP A 59 -9.08 -8.07 4.38
C ASP A 59 -9.11 -6.88 3.39
N LEU A 60 -9.33 -5.67 3.89
CA LEU A 60 -9.32 -4.42 3.14
C LEU A 60 -8.09 -3.58 3.42
N CYS A 61 -7.71 -2.81 2.41
CA CYS A 61 -6.74 -1.74 2.52
C CYS A 61 -7.32 -0.46 1.91
N ILE A 62 -7.04 0.68 2.54
CA ILE A 62 -7.44 2.00 2.06
C ILE A 62 -6.25 2.71 1.42
N MET A 63 -6.48 3.34 0.28
CA MET A 63 -5.49 4.19 -0.38
C MET A 63 -5.39 5.55 0.32
N LEU A 64 -4.20 6.16 0.30
CA LEU A 64 -3.98 7.52 0.82
C LEU A 64 -5.00 8.56 0.29
N GLY A 65 -5.43 8.44 -0.98
CA GLY A 65 -6.43 9.33 -1.57
C GLY A 65 -7.77 9.31 -0.83
N GLY A 66 -8.25 8.13 -0.43
CA GLY A 66 -9.47 7.99 0.35
C GLY A 66 -9.38 8.63 1.73
N LEU A 67 -8.22 8.52 2.39
CA LEU A 67 -7.99 9.20 3.67
C LEU A 67 -7.97 10.73 3.52
N LYS A 68 -7.41 11.26 2.43
CA LYS A 68 -7.45 12.70 2.14
C LYS A 68 -8.87 13.19 1.90
N GLU A 69 -9.67 12.40 1.17
CA GLU A 69 -11.09 12.71 0.90
C GLU A 69 -11.92 12.71 2.19
N LEU A 70 -11.79 11.68 3.02
CA LEU A 70 -12.45 11.60 4.34
C LEU A 70 -12.02 12.76 5.26
N ALA A 71 -10.73 13.07 5.31
CA ALA A 71 -10.23 14.20 6.10
C ALA A 71 -10.81 15.53 5.62
N GLN A 72 -10.95 15.72 4.31
CA GLN A 72 -11.50 16.93 3.70
C GLN A 72 -13.00 17.10 4.01
N TRP A 73 -13.79 16.03 3.94
CA TRP A 73 -15.20 16.04 4.33
C TRP A 73 -15.37 16.27 5.82
N ARG A 74 -14.57 15.59 6.64
CA ARG A 74 -14.61 15.79 8.09
C ARG A 74 -14.24 17.22 8.46
N GLY A 75 -13.26 17.78 7.78
CA GLY A 75 -12.79 19.15 7.92
C GLY A 75 -11.71 19.31 8.97
N PHE A 76 -10.69 20.07 8.61
CA PHE A 76 -9.62 20.50 9.48
C PHE A 76 -9.28 21.97 9.24
N THR A 77 -8.74 22.64 10.25
CA THR A 77 -8.25 24.02 10.21
C THR A 77 -6.75 24.08 9.92
N SER A 78 -6.02 23.01 10.22
CA SER A 78 -4.58 22.92 9.98
C SER A 78 -4.10 21.47 9.90
N VAL A 79 -3.07 21.24 9.11
CA VAL A 79 -2.23 20.03 9.15
C VAL A 79 -0.79 20.51 9.32
N GLN A 80 -0.11 19.99 10.34
CA GLN A 80 1.24 20.39 10.72
C GLN A 80 2.10 19.14 10.82
N TYR A 81 3.32 19.21 10.29
CA TYR A 81 4.30 18.14 10.37
C TYR A 81 5.53 18.60 11.13
N ALA A 82 6.11 17.71 11.92
CA ALA A 82 7.42 17.93 12.54
C ALA A 82 8.31 16.70 12.33
N VAL A 83 9.57 16.95 11.96
CA VAL A 83 10.58 15.90 11.89
C VAL A 83 10.96 15.50 13.32
N VAL A 84 10.78 14.24 13.65
CA VAL A 84 11.20 13.66 14.93
C VAL A 84 12.66 13.21 14.85
N SER A 85 13.02 12.56 13.74
CA SER A 85 14.38 12.09 13.47
C SER A 85 14.58 11.92 11.97
N ALA A 86 15.78 12.17 11.48
CA ALA A 86 16.14 11.97 10.08
C ALA A 86 17.61 11.53 9.95
N SER A 87 17.82 10.48 9.17
CA SER A 87 19.11 9.95 8.74
C SER A 87 18.98 9.41 7.31
N PRO A 88 20.09 9.02 6.65
CA PRO A 88 20.04 8.49 5.29
C PRO A 88 19.13 7.27 5.11
N GLU A 89 18.93 6.46 6.16
CA GLU A 89 18.18 5.20 6.09
C GLU A 89 16.86 5.23 6.86
N TYR A 90 16.59 6.31 7.61
CA TYR A 90 15.48 6.40 8.55
C TYR A 90 14.93 7.83 8.62
N VAL A 91 13.62 7.99 8.52
CA VAL A 91 12.94 9.26 8.83
C VAL A 91 11.71 8.97 9.68
N ALA A 92 11.52 9.73 10.75
CA ALA A 92 10.31 9.73 11.56
C ALA A 92 9.71 11.13 11.62
N MET A 93 8.38 11.20 11.49
CA MET A 93 7.63 12.45 11.48
C MET A 93 6.38 12.32 12.33
N THR A 94 5.96 13.44 12.93
CA THR A 94 4.62 13.60 13.45
C THR A 94 3.73 14.30 12.44
N CYS A 95 2.44 13.98 12.47
CA CYS A 95 1.39 14.74 11.83
C CYS A 95 0.39 15.15 12.91
N GLN A 96 0.16 16.45 13.06
CA GLN A 96 -0.89 17.01 13.90
C GLN A 96 -1.97 17.65 13.04
N ILE A 97 -3.21 17.27 13.27
CA ILE A 97 -4.38 17.79 12.56
C ILE A 97 -5.25 18.52 13.57
N GLY A 98 -5.63 19.76 13.23
CA GLY A 98 -6.64 20.52 13.95
C GLY A 98 -8.00 20.25 13.31
N TRP A 99 -8.79 19.35 13.89
CA TRP A 99 -10.08 18.94 13.34
C TRP A 99 -11.20 19.92 13.66
N VAL A 100 -12.12 20.07 12.71
CA VAL A 100 -13.38 20.77 12.92
C VAL A 100 -14.31 19.87 13.74
N LYS A 101 -14.87 20.43 14.81
CA LYS A 101 -15.85 19.77 15.68
C LYS A 101 -17.13 19.43 14.92
N ASN A 102 -17.73 18.28 15.24
CA ASN A 102 -19.10 17.93 14.86
C ASN A 102 -19.82 17.27 16.05
N PHE A 103 -21.04 16.79 15.82
CA PHE A 103 -21.85 16.08 16.82
C PHE A 103 -21.18 14.84 17.45
N GLU A 104 -20.25 14.15 16.78
CA GLU A 104 -19.58 12.94 17.30
C GLU A 104 -18.45 13.24 18.29
N THR A 105 -17.91 14.47 18.22
CA THR A 105 -16.74 14.89 18.97
C THR A 105 -17.06 15.99 19.98
N ASN A 106 -18.28 16.49 19.98
CA ASN A 106 -18.76 17.44 20.96
C ASN A 106 -19.20 16.69 22.21
N ASP A 107 -18.69 17.10 23.37
CA ASP A 107 -19.28 16.68 24.62
C ASP A 107 -20.60 17.44 24.80
N ILE A 108 -21.71 16.71 24.84
CA ILE A 108 -23.06 17.26 25.06
C ILE A 108 -23.19 17.74 26.53
N SER A 109 -22.17 17.52 27.37
CA SER A 109 -22.17 17.86 28.79
C SER A 109 -22.08 19.38 29.09
N GLU A 110 -21.58 20.23 28.19
CA GLU A 110 -21.51 21.67 28.45
C GLU A 110 -22.76 22.42 27.97
N LYS A 111 -23.84 22.30 28.76
CA LYS A 111 -24.98 23.23 28.78
C LYS A 111 -24.60 24.69 29.08
N GLU A 112 -23.35 24.98 29.42
CA GLU A 112 -22.89 26.34 29.70
C GLU A 112 -21.43 26.49 29.26
N LYS A 113 -21.22 26.96 28.03
CA LYS A 113 -20.13 27.86 27.62
C LYS A 113 -20.31 28.14 26.13
N SER A 114 -20.46 29.41 25.81
CA SER A 114 -20.35 30.01 24.46
C SER A 114 -19.81 29.05 23.40
N PHE A 115 -20.71 28.52 22.57
CA PHE A 115 -20.42 27.65 21.43
C PHE A 115 -19.44 28.34 20.47
N SER A 116 -18.14 28.12 20.68
CA SER A 116 -17.10 28.59 19.78
C SER A 116 -16.68 27.43 18.88
N TYR A 117 -17.20 27.44 17.65
CA TYR A 117 -16.70 26.61 16.54
C TYR A 117 -15.21 26.84 16.24
N ARG A 118 -14.55 27.80 16.91
CA ARG A 118 -13.22 28.27 16.56
C ARG A 118 -12.10 27.38 17.10
N ASP A 119 -12.33 26.65 18.19
CA ASP A 119 -11.26 25.85 18.80
C ASP A 119 -11.23 24.44 18.19
N PRO A 120 -10.19 24.09 17.41
CA PRO A 120 -10.10 22.80 16.77
C PRO A 120 -9.80 21.69 17.78
N ILE A 121 -10.19 20.45 17.46
CA ILE A 121 -9.72 19.28 18.20
C ILE A 121 -8.35 18.92 17.64
N LEU A 122 -7.32 19.06 18.47
CA LEU A 122 -5.96 18.69 18.09
C LEU A 122 -5.80 17.17 18.27
N PHE A 123 -5.43 16.49 17.19
CA PHE A 123 -5.05 15.10 17.22
C PHE A 123 -3.73 14.93 16.50
N SER A 124 -2.80 14.16 17.06
CA SER A 124 -1.51 13.89 16.44
C SER A 124 -1.20 12.41 16.40
N SER A 125 -0.40 12.03 15.41
CA SER A 125 0.19 10.70 15.33
C SER A 125 1.63 10.79 14.83
N VAL A 126 2.37 9.71 15.04
CA VAL A 126 3.77 9.56 14.63
C VAL A 126 3.87 8.37 13.68
N ALA A 127 4.72 8.50 12.67
CA ALA A 127 5.11 7.38 11.82
C ALA A 127 6.55 7.51 11.35
N ASP A 128 7.09 6.40 10.89
CA ASP A 128 8.44 6.28 10.38
C ASP A 128 8.48 5.63 8.99
N ALA A 129 9.57 5.91 8.30
CA ALA A 129 9.99 5.26 7.08
C ALA A 129 11.46 4.86 7.23
N HIS A 130 11.73 3.59 7.02
CA HIS A 130 13.05 2.99 7.02
C HIS A 130 13.26 2.24 5.70
N LEU A 131 14.51 2.07 5.25
CA LEU A 131 14.83 1.24 4.08
C LEU A 131 14.26 -0.19 4.18
N GLY A 132 14.18 -0.73 5.41
CA GLY A 132 13.65 -2.06 5.70
C GLY A 132 12.12 -2.16 5.80
N ASN A 133 11.39 -1.04 5.81
CA ASN A 133 9.91 -1.06 5.90
C ASN A 133 9.21 -0.27 4.77
N THR A 134 9.97 0.25 3.81
CA THR A 134 9.48 1.03 2.66
C THR A 134 9.69 0.23 1.37
N ARG A 135 8.78 0.31 0.40
CA ARG A 135 8.79 -0.53 -0.81
C ARG A 135 9.55 0.11 -1.97
N SER A 136 10.39 -0.67 -2.67
CA SER A 136 10.87 -0.32 -4.03
C SER A 136 11.35 1.14 -4.16
N PHE A 137 10.88 1.87 -5.17
CA PHE A 137 11.20 3.28 -5.47
C PHE A 137 10.94 4.25 -4.30
N ALA A 138 9.99 3.94 -3.42
CA ALA A 138 9.67 4.78 -2.29
C ALA A 138 10.83 4.88 -1.26
N LYS A 139 11.78 3.93 -1.29
CA LYS A 139 13.01 3.99 -0.47
C LYS A 139 13.86 5.24 -0.76
N ASN A 140 13.73 5.83 -1.96
CA ASN A 140 14.42 7.08 -2.31
C ASN A 140 13.76 8.33 -1.70
N PHE A 141 12.58 8.20 -1.08
CA PHE A 141 11.76 9.32 -0.60
C PHE A 141 11.28 9.11 0.84
N LEU A 142 12.16 8.62 1.73
CA LEU A 142 11.80 8.27 3.11
C LEU A 142 11.07 9.40 3.86
N ALA A 143 11.48 10.66 3.66
CA ALA A 143 10.79 11.79 4.29
C ALA A 143 9.32 11.92 3.84
N ALA A 144 9.05 11.85 2.54
CA ALA A 144 7.69 11.91 2.01
C ALA A 144 6.85 10.69 2.44
N ILE A 145 7.47 9.53 2.60
CA ILE A 145 6.79 8.33 3.08
C ILE A 145 6.45 8.46 4.57
N ALA A 146 7.38 8.94 5.40
CA ALA A 146 7.12 9.20 6.81
C ALA A 146 6.00 10.23 7.00
N GLU A 147 5.99 11.31 6.20
CA GLU A 147 4.93 12.32 6.20
C GLU A 147 3.56 11.71 5.90
N ASN A 148 3.44 10.98 4.79
CA ASN A 148 2.18 10.38 4.37
C ASN A 148 1.70 9.29 5.35
N ARG A 149 2.61 8.51 5.93
CA ARG A 149 2.27 7.54 6.98
C ARG A 149 1.77 8.23 8.23
N ALA A 150 2.41 9.31 8.66
CA ALA A 150 2.00 10.05 9.85
C ALA A 150 0.61 10.66 9.64
N PHE A 151 0.36 11.25 8.46
CA PHE A 151 -0.96 11.74 8.07
C PHE A 151 -2.00 10.62 8.07
N SER A 152 -1.72 9.49 7.41
CA SER A 152 -2.59 8.33 7.36
C SER A 152 -3.03 7.87 8.75
N ARG A 153 -2.06 7.71 9.67
CA ARG A 153 -2.32 7.29 11.05
C ARG A 153 -3.12 8.35 11.82
N ALA A 154 -2.83 9.63 11.63
CA ALA A 154 -3.56 10.71 12.27
C ALA A 154 -5.04 10.73 11.84
N VAL A 155 -5.32 10.61 10.54
CA VAL A 155 -6.69 10.54 10.02
C VAL A 155 -7.40 9.29 10.49
N ARG A 156 -6.79 8.11 10.29
CA ARG A 156 -7.45 6.84 10.63
C ARG A 156 -7.78 6.73 12.11
N ASN A 157 -6.85 7.06 12.99
CA ASN A 157 -7.08 6.93 14.43
C ASN A 157 -8.14 7.93 14.91
N PHE A 158 -8.14 9.16 14.39
CA PHE A 158 -9.16 10.14 14.75
C PHE A 158 -10.57 9.71 14.27
N LEU A 159 -10.66 9.20 13.04
CA LEU A 159 -11.92 8.75 12.43
C LEU A 159 -12.31 7.31 12.79
N ARG A 160 -11.56 6.65 13.69
CA ARG A 160 -11.78 5.25 14.12
C ARG A 160 -11.79 4.24 12.95
N ILE A 161 -10.99 4.50 11.92
CA ILE A 161 -10.82 3.62 10.76
C ILE A 161 -9.81 2.52 11.10
N ASN A 162 -10.31 1.30 11.27
CA ASN A 162 -9.52 0.15 11.70
C ASN A 162 -8.76 -0.57 10.57
N ILE A 163 -9.13 -0.33 9.31
CA ILE A 163 -8.45 -0.95 8.16
C ILE A 163 -7.08 -0.31 7.91
N VAL A 164 -6.12 -1.10 7.42
CA VAL A 164 -4.74 -0.62 7.20
C VAL A 164 -4.66 0.26 5.95
N SER A 165 -3.82 1.29 5.99
CA SER A 165 -3.55 2.16 4.84
C SER A 165 -2.43 1.60 3.96
N ASP A 166 -2.54 1.78 2.65
CA ASP A 166 -1.59 1.26 1.66
C ASP A 166 -0.17 1.73 1.90
N ILE A 167 -0.02 2.98 2.30
CA ILE A 167 1.27 3.63 2.56
C ILE A 167 1.96 3.07 3.81
N GLU A 168 1.21 2.45 4.72
CA GLU A 168 1.73 1.83 5.95
C GLU A 168 2.21 0.39 5.73
N LEU A 169 1.90 -0.20 4.58
CA LEU A 169 2.31 -1.57 4.30
C LEU A 169 3.78 -1.62 3.86
N GLY A 170 4.56 -2.47 4.52
CA GLY A 170 5.92 -2.84 4.10
C GLY A 170 5.91 -3.77 2.88
N GLU A 171 7.08 -4.16 2.37
CA GLU A 171 7.17 -5.17 1.32
C GLU A 171 6.44 -6.43 1.78
N VAL A 172 5.36 -6.79 1.07
CA VAL A 172 4.88 -8.16 1.11
C VAL A 172 5.96 -8.94 0.39
N LYS A 173 6.47 -10.00 1.00
CA LYS A 173 7.44 -10.86 0.29
C LYS A 173 6.73 -11.30 -0.98
N ASP A 174 7.22 -10.84 -2.12
CA ASP A 174 6.67 -11.26 -3.39
C ASP A 174 6.77 -12.78 -3.44
N GLN A 175 5.63 -13.47 -3.29
CA GLN A 175 5.48 -14.73 -4.01
C GLN A 175 5.46 -14.35 -5.48
N GLU A 176 6.65 -14.46 -6.09
CA GLU A 176 6.95 -14.35 -7.52
C GLU A 176 5.71 -14.37 -8.42
N THR A 177 5.05 -13.23 -8.56
CA THR A 177 4.06 -13.02 -9.61
C THR A 177 4.73 -12.06 -10.57
N TYR A 178 5.49 -12.64 -11.50
CA TYR A 178 6.10 -11.92 -12.62
C TYR A 178 4.97 -11.25 -13.42
N THR A 179 4.72 -9.97 -13.17
CA THR A 179 4.10 -9.09 -14.16
C THR A 179 5.22 -8.49 -15.00
N GLU A 180 5.08 -8.73 -16.29
CA GLU A 180 5.94 -8.23 -17.35
C GLU A 180 6.04 -6.71 -17.28
N GLU A 181 7.24 -6.17 -17.04
CA GLU A 181 7.66 -4.90 -17.62
C GLU A 181 9.20 -4.86 -17.73
N GLN A 182 9.64 -4.49 -18.93
CA GLN A 182 11.01 -4.29 -19.40
C GLN A 182 11.67 -3.17 -18.57
N SER A 183 12.96 -3.05 -18.28
CA SER A 183 14.22 -3.59 -18.81
C SER A 183 15.33 -3.07 -17.88
N THR A 184 16.09 -3.93 -17.19
CA THR A 184 17.45 -3.67 -16.60
C THR A 184 17.98 -4.84 -15.76
N ILE A 185 17.57 -6.08 -16.08
CA ILE A 185 17.83 -7.24 -15.22
C ILE A 185 18.40 -8.40 -16.05
N GLU A 186 19.65 -8.27 -16.47
CA GLU A 186 20.38 -9.37 -17.13
C GLU A 186 21.06 -10.29 -16.09
N ILE A 187 21.44 -9.75 -14.93
CA ILE A 187 22.18 -10.47 -13.88
C ILE A 187 21.26 -11.36 -13.01
N ASP A 188 20.01 -10.97 -12.75
CA ASP A 188 19.10 -11.74 -11.87
C ASP A 188 18.55 -13.01 -12.55
N LYS A 189 18.30 -12.98 -13.87
CA LYS A 189 17.73 -14.14 -14.58
C LYS A 189 18.69 -15.33 -14.62
N ILE A 190 20.00 -15.07 -14.67
CA ILE A 190 21.02 -16.12 -14.58
C ILE A 190 21.00 -16.77 -13.19
N GLN A 191 20.85 -15.98 -12.12
CA GLN A 191 20.74 -16.52 -10.76
C GLN A 191 19.46 -17.35 -10.58
N VAL A 192 18.33 -16.88 -11.11
CA VAL A 192 17.06 -17.63 -11.11
C VAL A 192 17.22 -18.97 -11.85
N LEU A 193 17.89 -18.98 -13.00
CA LEU A 193 18.15 -20.21 -13.75
C LEU A 193 19.03 -21.18 -12.96
N LYS A 194 20.14 -20.72 -12.36
CA LYS A 194 21.04 -21.55 -11.55
C LYS A 194 20.31 -22.21 -10.38
N LYS A 195 19.49 -21.44 -9.66
CA LYS A 195 18.67 -21.96 -8.56
C LYS A 195 17.64 -23.00 -9.03
N LEU A 196 17.00 -22.78 -10.18
CA LEU A 196 16.08 -23.75 -10.78
C LEU A 196 16.78 -25.03 -11.23
N MET A 197 18.01 -24.92 -11.74
CA MET A 197 18.85 -26.06 -12.12
C MET A 197 19.17 -26.92 -10.89
N GLU A 198 19.58 -26.30 -9.79
CA GLU A 198 19.82 -26.99 -8.51
C GLU A 198 18.55 -27.67 -7.98
N GLN A 199 17.44 -26.94 -7.92
CA GLN A 199 16.17 -27.46 -7.41
C GLN A 199 15.62 -28.64 -8.21
N LYS A 200 15.82 -28.64 -9.53
CA LYS A 200 15.31 -29.68 -10.43
C LYS A 200 16.36 -30.73 -10.82
N GLY A 201 17.59 -30.62 -10.29
CA GLY A 201 18.70 -31.51 -10.65
C GLY A 201 19.01 -31.50 -12.15
N VAL A 202 18.89 -30.35 -12.80
CA VAL A 202 19.10 -30.20 -14.26
C VAL A 202 20.51 -29.68 -14.50
N SER A 203 21.30 -30.43 -15.27
CA SER A 203 22.67 -30.04 -15.63
C SER A 203 22.68 -28.99 -16.74
N PHE A 204 23.82 -28.31 -16.93
CA PHE A 204 23.98 -27.35 -18.03
C PHE A 204 23.82 -28.01 -19.41
N GLU A 205 24.22 -29.27 -19.56
CA GLU A 205 24.06 -29.97 -20.84
C GLU A 205 22.59 -30.29 -21.15
N ASP A 206 21.77 -30.55 -20.13
CA ASP A 206 20.32 -30.67 -20.30
C ASP A 206 19.68 -29.34 -20.76
N ILE A 207 20.27 -28.20 -20.36
CA ILE A 207 19.83 -26.88 -20.81
C ILE A 207 20.19 -26.67 -22.29
N LYS A 208 21.42 -27.02 -22.70
CA LYS A 208 21.82 -26.96 -24.12
C LYS A 208 20.95 -27.85 -25.00
N GLU A 209 20.66 -29.07 -24.57
CA GLU A 209 19.80 -29.98 -25.32
C GLU A 209 18.37 -29.40 -25.48
N LYS A 210 17.83 -28.78 -24.43
CA LYS A 210 16.52 -28.11 -24.47
C LYS A 210 16.51 -26.88 -25.37
N LEU A 211 17.59 -26.08 -25.36
CA LEU A 211 17.76 -24.94 -26.25
C LEU A 211 17.85 -25.38 -27.71
N GLY A 212 18.61 -26.45 -27.98
CA GLY A 212 18.71 -27.05 -29.31
C GLY A 212 17.35 -27.55 -29.82
N LYS A 213 16.60 -28.31 -28.99
CA LYS A 213 15.23 -28.76 -29.32
C LYS A 213 14.25 -27.61 -29.55
N ALA A 214 14.50 -26.45 -28.96
CA ALA A 214 13.66 -25.28 -29.12
C ALA A 214 14.01 -24.43 -30.36
N GLY A 215 15.10 -24.77 -31.07
CA GLY A 215 15.52 -24.08 -32.29
C GLY A 215 16.58 -23.00 -32.10
N TYR A 216 17.25 -22.96 -30.94
CA TYR A 216 18.39 -22.06 -30.74
C TYR A 216 19.63 -22.60 -31.47
N LYS A 217 19.96 -21.98 -32.61
CA LYS A 217 21.04 -22.44 -33.51
C LYS A 217 22.43 -22.42 -32.87
N GLU A 218 22.65 -21.53 -31.91
CA GLU A 218 23.93 -21.35 -31.23
C GLU A 218 24.04 -22.15 -29.93
N ALA A 219 23.04 -23.00 -29.61
CA ALA A 219 23.01 -23.77 -28.36
C ALA A 219 24.24 -24.67 -28.17
N ALA A 220 24.77 -25.23 -29.26
CA ALA A 220 25.94 -26.10 -29.25
C ALA A 220 27.25 -25.36 -28.92
N ASN A 221 27.30 -24.05 -29.15
CA ASN A 221 28.50 -23.22 -28.96
C ASN A 221 28.55 -22.55 -27.58
N LEU A 222 27.58 -22.81 -26.72
CA LEU A 222 27.55 -22.27 -25.36
C LEU A 222 28.52 -23.03 -24.47
N GLU A 223 29.35 -22.31 -23.73
CA GLU A 223 30.27 -22.86 -22.72
C GLU A 223 29.74 -22.68 -21.30
N SER A 224 28.85 -21.71 -21.08
CA SER A 224 28.25 -21.46 -19.78
C SER A 224 26.83 -20.87 -19.88
N VAL A 225 26.10 -20.85 -18.75
CA VAL A 225 24.75 -20.29 -18.67
C VAL A 225 24.72 -18.77 -18.87
N GLU A 226 25.84 -18.10 -18.60
CA GLU A 226 26.02 -16.66 -18.77
C GLU A 226 26.02 -16.23 -20.24
N GLN A 227 26.32 -17.14 -21.16
CA GLN A 227 26.33 -16.86 -22.60
C GLN A 227 24.95 -17.04 -23.26
N ILE A 228 23.94 -17.46 -22.50
CA ILE A 228 22.58 -17.62 -23.03
C ILE A 228 21.96 -16.23 -23.19
N SER A 229 21.53 -15.91 -24.41
CA SER A 229 20.88 -14.62 -24.66
C SER A 229 19.60 -14.43 -23.80
N PRO A 230 19.25 -13.18 -23.45
CA PRO A 230 18.12 -12.89 -22.56
C PRO A 230 16.78 -13.48 -22.99
N VAL A 231 16.53 -13.56 -24.30
CA VAL A 231 15.30 -14.13 -24.87
C VAL A 231 15.20 -15.62 -24.54
N TRP A 232 16.31 -16.34 -24.72
CA TRP A 232 16.38 -17.78 -24.49
C TRP A 232 16.44 -18.14 -23.00
N LEU A 233 17.02 -17.28 -22.15
CA LEU A 233 16.96 -17.43 -20.69
C LEU A 233 15.51 -17.49 -20.19
N ILE A 234 14.65 -16.58 -20.68
CA ILE A 234 13.23 -16.53 -20.29
C ILE A 234 12.50 -17.81 -20.74
N GLU A 235 12.75 -18.25 -21.97
CA GLU A 235 12.09 -19.44 -22.51
C GLU A 235 12.47 -20.72 -21.74
N VAL A 236 13.76 -20.87 -21.41
CA VAL A 236 14.26 -22.00 -20.62
C VAL A 236 13.67 -21.98 -19.21
N ILE A 237 13.68 -20.83 -18.53
CA ILE A 237 13.08 -20.68 -17.19
C ILE A 237 11.59 -21.04 -17.24
N LYS A 238 10.85 -20.57 -18.25
CA LYS A 238 9.41 -20.86 -18.41
C LYS A 238 9.15 -22.35 -18.60
N LYS A 239 9.96 -23.04 -19.41
CA LYS A 239 9.85 -24.49 -19.63
C LYS A 239 10.23 -25.29 -18.39
N LEU A 240 11.27 -24.86 -17.66
CA LEU A 240 11.64 -25.49 -16.39
C LEU A 240 10.54 -25.34 -15.35
N LYS A 241 9.90 -24.16 -15.22
CA LYS A 241 8.79 -23.96 -14.28
C LYS A 241 7.55 -24.79 -14.64
N LYS A 242 7.21 -24.95 -15.93
CA LYS A 242 6.04 -25.71 -16.41
C LYS A 242 6.08 -27.23 -16.20
N LYS A 243 7.26 -27.82 -16.02
CA LYS A 243 7.40 -29.26 -15.74
C LYS A 243 7.08 -29.50 -14.25
N GLN A 244 5.79 -29.53 -13.93
CA GLN A 244 5.20 -30.09 -12.71
C GLN A 244 4.45 -31.36 -13.08
#